data_AF-A0A7S0LDP6-F1
#
_entry.id   AF-A0A7S0LDP6-F1
#
_cell.length_a   1.000
_cell.length_b   1.000
_cell.length_c   1.000
_cell.angle_alpha   90.00
_cell.angle_beta   90.00
_cell.angle_gamma   90.00
#
_symmetry.space_group_name_H-M   'P 1'
#
loop_
_entity.id
_entity.type
_entity.pdbx_description
1 polymer ?
#
loop_
_entity_poly.entity_id
_entity_poly.type
_entity_poly.pdbx_seq_one_letter_code
_entity_poly.pdbx_strand_id
1 'polypeptide(L)'
;STAMKMSELIDEHQIHLVENITMRASNGHYLRRQPLPAIPGIYFITPTVESVNRFLDDFKDKKAPMYASAHLYFTSRLPDVLLAKIKKEAHVLKAVASFKELNLEFATRETNMFTLESPKSLAKLFGAD
;
A
#
# COMPACT_ATOMS: atom_id res chain seq x y z
N SER A 1 4.63 9.19 -11.07
CA SER A 1 3.18 9.09 -10.79
C SER A 1 2.44 9.39 -12.07
N THR A 2 1.55 8.51 -12.49
CA THR A 2 0.88 8.52 -13.81
C THR A 2 -0.37 9.39 -13.87
N ALA A 3 -0.99 9.68 -12.72
CA ALA A 3 -2.27 10.37 -12.66
C ALA A 3 -2.27 11.66 -11.84
N MET A 4 -1.25 11.89 -11.00
CA MET A 4 -1.21 13.05 -10.09
C MET A 4 0.23 13.51 -9.85
N LYS A 5 0.44 14.82 -9.78
CA LYS A 5 1.76 15.39 -9.47
C LYS A 5 2.01 15.38 -7.97
N MET A 6 3.29 15.31 -7.59
CA MET A 6 3.68 15.43 -6.17
C MET A 6 3.30 16.78 -5.58
N SER A 7 3.35 17.85 -6.37
CA SER A 7 2.92 19.18 -5.94
C SER A 7 1.43 19.23 -5.61
N GLU A 8 0.58 18.58 -6.41
CA GLU A 8 -0.87 18.52 -6.14
C GLU A 8 -1.15 17.79 -4.80
N LEU A 9 -0.45 16.67 -4.54
CA LEU A 9 -0.57 15.95 -3.27
C LEU A 9 -0.16 16.80 -2.06
N ILE A 10 0.95 17.53 -2.17
CA ILE A 10 1.55 18.27 -1.05
C ILE A 10 0.83 19.62 -0.84
N ASP A 11 0.66 20.38 -1.91
CA ASP A 11 0.19 21.77 -1.87
C ASP A 11 -1.34 21.85 -1.77
N GLU A 12 -2.07 20.99 -2.49
CA GLU A 12 -3.54 21.03 -2.55
C GLU A 12 -4.20 20.07 -1.56
N HIS A 13 -3.60 18.88 -1.35
CA HIS A 13 -4.18 17.83 -0.51
C HIS A 13 -3.51 17.68 0.86
N GLN A 14 -2.55 18.54 1.19
CA GLN A 14 -1.87 18.60 2.50
C GLN A 14 -1.22 17.27 2.92
N ILE A 15 -0.74 16.49 1.95
CA ILE A 15 0.03 15.27 2.23
C ILE A 15 1.48 15.65 2.49
N HIS A 16 1.92 15.52 3.74
CA HIS A 16 3.26 15.95 4.14
C HIS A 16 4.39 14.97 3.80
N LEU A 17 4.07 13.68 3.65
CA LEU A 17 5.06 12.62 3.45
C LEU A 17 4.49 11.47 2.62
N VAL A 18 5.28 10.99 1.66
CA VAL A 18 4.99 9.78 0.87
C VAL A 18 6.10 8.77 1.10
N GLU A 19 5.74 7.56 1.49
CA GLU A 19 6.69 6.51 1.86
C GLU A 19 6.39 5.22 1.08
N ASN A 20 7.44 4.47 0.76
CA ASN A 20 7.30 3.14 0.16
C ASN A 20 7.39 2.07 1.25
N ILE A 21 6.27 1.40 1.49
CA ILE A 21 6.10 0.42 2.58
C ILE A 21 6.97 -0.84 2.42
N THR A 22 7.32 -1.22 1.18
CA THR A 22 8.12 -2.40 0.84
C THR A 22 9.54 -2.05 0.43
N MET A 23 9.96 -0.78 0.55
CA MET A 23 11.30 -0.38 0.14
C MET A 23 12.37 -1.09 0.95
N ARG A 24 13.41 -1.56 0.27
CA ARG A 24 14.55 -2.24 0.88
C ARG A 24 15.80 -1.38 0.77
N ALA A 25 16.61 -1.38 1.82
CA ALA A 25 17.95 -0.83 1.79
C ALA A 25 18.91 -1.78 1.04
N SER A 26 20.13 -1.32 0.76
CA SER A 26 21.17 -2.09 0.05
C SER A 26 21.53 -3.41 0.74
N ASN A 27 21.30 -3.52 2.06
CA ASN A 27 21.50 -4.72 2.85
C ASN A 27 20.33 -5.73 2.79
N GLY A 28 19.31 -5.48 1.95
CA GLY A 28 18.16 -6.37 1.76
C GLY A 28 17.07 -6.27 2.83
N HIS A 29 17.33 -5.55 3.94
CA HIS A 29 16.33 -5.27 4.96
C HIS A 29 15.39 -4.15 4.52
N TYR A 30 14.16 -4.16 5.03
CA TYR A 30 13.23 -3.05 4.82
C TYR A 30 13.82 -1.75 5.36
N LEU A 31 13.65 -0.67 4.60
CA LEU A 31 14.05 0.65 5.08
C LEU A 31 13.23 0.98 6.34
N ARG A 32 13.93 1.38 7.40
CA ARG A 32 13.28 1.89 8.61
C ARG A 32 12.72 3.27 8.34
N ARG A 33 11.40 3.35 8.38
CA ARG A 33 10.65 4.61 8.34
C ARG A 33 10.58 5.21 9.75
N GLN A 34 10.43 6.53 9.84
CA GLN A 34 10.31 7.22 11.12
C GLN A 34 8.89 7.04 11.68
N PRO A 35 8.70 6.53 12.91
CA PRO A 35 7.38 6.48 13.53
C PRO A 35 6.81 7.89 13.72
N LEU A 36 5.57 8.09 13.28
CA LEU A 36 4.81 9.34 13.39
C LEU A 36 3.45 9.06 14.06
N PRO A 37 3.41 8.65 15.34
CA PRO A 37 2.19 8.22 16.02
C PRO A 37 1.17 9.35 16.26
N ALA A 38 1.51 10.60 15.94
CA ALA A 38 0.64 11.77 16.07
C ALA A 38 -0.23 12.04 14.82
N ILE A 39 0.05 11.40 13.68
CA ILE A 39 -0.67 11.64 12.42
C ILE A 39 -1.29 10.34 11.88
N PRO A 40 -2.42 10.41 11.16
CA PRO A 40 -2.99 9.25 10.48
C PRO A 40 -2.17 8.87 9.25
N GLY A 41 -2.12 7.57 8.93
CA GLY A 41 -1.48 7.04 7.72
C GLY A 41 -2.50 6.65 6.65
N ILE A 42 -2.26 7.04 5.39
CA ILE A 42 -3.03 6.58 4.23
C ILE A 42 -2.23 5.47 3.53
N TYR A 43 -2.78 4.27 3.54
CA TYR A 43 -2.18 3.09 2.93
C TYR A 43 -2.84 2.81 1.59
N PHE A 44 -2.25 3.33 0.52
CA PHE A 44 -2.61 2.98 -0.86
C PHE A 44 -1.68 1.86 -1.34
N ILE A 45 -2.12 0.60 -1.22
CA ILE A 45 -1.25 -0.58 -1.38
C ILE A 45 -1.91 -1.69 -2.20
N THR A 46 -1.12 -2.43 -2.98
CA THR A 46 -1.56 -3.68 -3.61
C THR A 46 -1.74 -4.77 -2.54
N PRO A 47 -2.80 -5.60 -2.57
CA PRO A 47 -3.05 -6.63 -1.56
C PRO A 47 -2.12 -7.85 -1.70
N THR A 48 -0.81 -7.66 -1.48
CA THR A 48 0.18 -8.73 -1.48
C THR A 48 0.48 -9.22 -0.07
N VAL A 49 1.06 -10.41 0.05
CA VAL A 49 1.51 -10.93 1.35
C VAL A 49 2.52 -9.99 1.99
N GLU A 50 3.43 -9.43 1.20
CA GLU A 50 4.45 -8.50 1.68
C GLU A 50 3.83 -7.20 2.20
N SER A 51 3.00 -6.52 1.41
CA SER A 51 2.41 -5.23 1.81
C SER A 51 1.49 -5.36 3.03
N VAL A 52 0.69 -6.43 3.11
CA VAL A 52 -0.18 -6.69 4.26
C VAL A 52 0.64 -6.99 5.51
N ASN A 53 1.72 -7.77 5.40
CA ASN A 53 2.60 -8.01 6.54
C ASN A 53 3.27 -6.72 7.04
N ARG A 54 3.73 -5.87 6.11
CA ARG A 54 4.33 -4.59 6.47
C ARG A 54 3.33 -3.65 7.12
N PHE A 55 2.09 -3.63 6.66
CA PHE A 55 1.01 -2.89 7.31
C PHE A 55 0.76 -3.42 8.74
N LEU A 56 0.73 -4.73 8.95
CA LEU A 56 0.57 -5.30 10.29
C LEU A 56 1.76 -4.97 11.20
N ASP A 57 2.99 -5.00 10.67
CA ASP A 57 4.20 -4.65 11.41
C ASP A 57 4.17 -3.20 11.91
N ASP A 58 3.59 -2.27 11.13
CA ASP A 58 3.46 -0.85 11.51
C ASP A 58 2.61 -0.63 12.76
N PHE A 59 1.69 -1.56 13.07
CA PHE A 59 0.80 -1.46 14.23
C PHE A 59 1.06 -2.53 15.29
N LYS A 60 2.11 -3.36 15.11
CA LYS A 60 2.43 -4.50 15.98
C LYS A 60 2.68 -4.10 17.43
N ASP A 61 3.37 -2.98 17.67
CA ASP A 61 3.54 -2.43 19.02
C ASP A 61 2.44 -1.39 19.31
N LYS A 62 1.51 -1.77 20.19
CA LYS A 62 0.41 -0.90 20.62
C LYS A 62 0.89 0.39 21.30
N LYS A 63 2.06 0.39 21.94
CA LYS A 63 2.60 1.57 22.65
C LYS A 63 3.37 2.49 21.71
N ALA A 64 3.86 1.97 20.59
CA ALA A 64 4.67 2.70 19.63
C ALA A 64 4.25 2.34 18.19
N PRO A 65 3.00 2.63 17.78
CA PRO A 65 2.57 2.40 16.41
C PRO A 65 3.27 3.37 15.46
N MET A 66 3.36 2.99 14.19
CA MET A 66 3.92 3.80 13.13
C MET A 66 3.11 5.07 12.88
N TYR A 67 1.78 4.99 12.96
CA TYR A 67 0.84 6.10 12.78
C TYR A 67 -0.30 6.03 13.81
N ALA A 68 -1.04 7.13 13.98
CA ALA A 68 -2.16 7.24 14.91
C ALA A 68 -3.34 6.33 14.53
N SER A 69 -3.62 6.22 13.23
CA SER A 69 -4.66 5.40 12.63
C SER A 69 -4.29 5.06 11.18
N ALA A 70 -5.05 4.14 10.56
CA ALA A 70 -4.84 3.70 9.19
C ALA A 70 -6.09 3.86 8.34
N HIS A 71 -5.96 4.55 7.20
CA HIS A 71 -6.92 4.47 6.12
C HIS A 71 -6.39 3.52 5.04
N LEU A 72 -6.96 2.32 4.98
CA LEU A 72 -6.56 1.26 4.05
C LEU A 72 -7.33 1.38 2.72
N TYR A 73 -6.58 1.55 1.65
CA TYR A 73 -7.06 1.57 0.27
C TYR A 73 -6.29 0.53 -0.53
N PHE A 74 -6.93 -0.60 -0.81
CA PHE A 74 -6.33 -1.65 -1.63
C PHE A 74 -6.54 -1.36 -3.11
N THR A 75 -5.49 -1.57 -3.93
CA THR A 75 -5.60 -1.37 -5.39
C THR A 75 -6.53 -2.39 -6.04
N SER A 76 -6.71 -3.58 -5.45
CA SER A 76 -7.65 -4.62 -5.90
C SER A 76 -8.32 -5.31 -4.72
N ARG A 77 -9.20 -6.27 -5.01
CA ARG A 77 -9.85 -7.11 -4.01
C ARG A 77 -8.83 -7.76 -3.08
N LEU A 78 -9.01 -7.61 -1.77
CA LEU A 78 -8.19 -8.26 -0.76
C LEU A 78 -8.54 -9.76 -0.69
N PRO A 79 -7.58 -10.68 -0.92
CA PRO A 79 -7.82 -12.10 -0.77
C PRO A 79 -8.29 -12.46 0.64
N ASP A 80 -9.25 -13.39 0.75
CA ASP A 80 -9.88 -13.76 2.03
C ASP A 80 -8.85 -14.25 3.07
N VAL A 81 -7.78 -14.91 2.63
CA VAL A 81 -6.66 -15.34 3.48
C VAL A 81 -5.93 -14.16 4.12
N LEU A 82 -5.72 -13.08 3.37
CA LEU A 82 -5.07 -11.87 3.88
C LEU A 82 -6.02 -11.06 4.75
N LEU A 83 -7.30 -11.00 4.39
CA LEU A 83 -8.33 -10.40 5.24
C LEU A 83 -8.43 -11.11 6.60
N ALA A 84 -8.44 -12.44 6.60
CA ALA A 84 -8.43 -13.24 7.84
C ALA A 84 -7.19 -12.94 8.69
N LYS A 85 -6.04 -12.73 8.05
CA LYS A 85 -4.80 -12.34 8.75
C LYS A 85 -4.93 -10.98 9.43
N ILE A 86 -5.49 -9.97 8.77
CA ILE A 86 -5.76 -8.66 9.38
C ILE A 86 -6.78 -8.79 10.52
N LYS A 87 -7.86 -9.56 10.30
CA LYS A 87 -8.91 -9.78 11.31
C LYS A 87 -8.41 -10.44 12.59
N LYS A 88 -7.36 -11.25 12.50
CA LYS A 88 -6.74 -11.90 13.66
C LYS A 88 -6.11 -10.89 14.63
N GLU A 89 -5.66 -9.75 14.12
CA GLU A 89 -4.99 -8.71 14.90
C GLU A 89 -5.99 -7.65 15.38
N ALA A 90 -6.70 -7.96 16.48
CA ALA A 90 -7.76 -7.10 17.02
C ALA A 90 -7.30 -5.67 17.37
N HIS A 91 -6.02 -5.47 17.67
CA HIS A 91 -5.46 -4.15 17.95
C HIS A 91 -5.28 -3.32 16.66
N VAL A 92 -4.88 -3.95 15.56
CA VAL A 92 -4.76 -3.31 14.25
C VAL A 92 -6.14 -2.90 13.74
N LEU A 93 -7.14 -3.78 13.89
CA LEU A 93 -8.52 -3.45 13.51
C LEU A 93 -9.04 -2.17 14.18
N LYS A 94 -8.65 -1.89 15.43
CA LYS A 94 -9.03 -0.66 16.13
C LYS A 94 -8.35 0.59 15.57
N ALA A 95 -7.17 0.43 14.96
CA ALA A 95 -6.45 1.52 14.30
C ALA A 95 -6.99 1.79 12.89
N VAL A 96 -7.66 0.83 12.25
CA VAL A 96 -8.24 1.00 10.90
C VAL A 96 -9.45 1.91 10.96
N ALA A 97 -9.29 3.14 10.46
CA ALA A 97 -10.34 4.15 10.38
C ALA A 97 -11.14 4.07 9.06
N SER A 98 -10.55 3.53 8.00
CA SER A 98 -11.24 3.32 6.73
C SER A 98 -10.66 2.11 6.01
N PHE A 99 -11.52 1.39 5.29
CA PHE A 99 -11.14 0.24 4.46
C PHE A 99 -11.90 0.33 3.14
N LYS A 100 -11.20 0.39 2.02
CA LYS A 100 -11.81 0.33 0.68
C LYS A 100 -10.95 -0.49 -0.29
N GLU A 101 -11.62 -1.19 -1.19
CA GLU A 101 -11.01 -1.85 -2.35
C GLU A 101 -11.37 -1.02 -3.59
N LEU A 102 -10.36 -0.48 -4.27
CA LEU A 102 -10.57 0.49 -5.34
C LEU A 102 -10.72 -0.14 -6.73
N ASN A 103 -10.24 -1.38 -6.90
CA ASN A 103 -10.22 -2.09 -8.18
C ASN A 103 -9.54 -1.28 -9.31
N LEU A 104 -8.42 -0.65 -8.95
CA LEU A 104 -7.53 0.13 -9.81
C LEU A 104 -6.19 -0.59 -9.97
N GLU A 105 -6.15 -1.62 -10.83
CA GLU A 105 -4.92 -2.32 -11.23
C GLU A 105 -4.51 -2.02 -12.67
N PHE A 106 -4.47 -0.74 -13.01
CA PHE A 106 -3.91 -0.26 -14.27
C PHE A 106 -3.26 1.10 -14.07
N ALA A 107 -2.28 1.39 -14.91
CA ALA A 107 -1.63 2.69 -14.98
C ALA A 107 -2.06 3.40 -16.26
N THR A 108 -2.61 4.61 -16.14
CA THR A 108 -2.90 5.48 -17.28
C THR A 108 -1.61 6.14 -17.76
N ARG A 109 -1.19 5.88 -19.00
CA ARG A 109 -0.01 6.53 -19.59
C ARG A 109 -0.40 7.83 -20.29
N GLU A 110 -1.57 7.83 -20.93
CA GLU A 110 -2.17 8.97 -21.62
C GLU A 110 -3.69 8.96 -21.37
N THR A 111 -4.40 10.02 -21.76
CA THR A 111 -5.84 10.20 -21.52
C THR A 111 -6.69 9.03 -22.05
N ASN A 112 -6.25 8.39 -23.13
CA ASN A 112 -6.95 7.30 -23.83
C ASN A 112 -6.11 6.01 -23.87
N MET A 113 -5.08 5.87 -23.02
CA MET A 113 -4.21 4.70 -22.99
C MET A 113 -3.91 4.26 -21.55
N PHE A 114 -4.12 2.97 -21.27
CA PHE A 114 -3.71 2.34 -20.03
C PHE A 114 -2.78 1.15 -20.29
N THR A 115 -2.02 0.78 -19.26
CA THR A 115 -1.17 -0.41 -19.24
C THR A 115 -1.37 -1.17 -17.93
N LEU A 116 -1.23 -2.49 -17.97
CA LEU A 116 -1.26 -3.35 -16.78
C LEU A 116 0.13 -3.56 -16.16
N GLU A 117 1.17 -2.93 -16.73
CA GLU A 117 2.56 -3.02 -16.27
C GLU A 117 3.06 -4.47 -16.05
N SER A 118 2.55 -5.41 -16.85
CA SER A 118 2.92 -6.83 -16.79
C SER A 118 3.72 -7.26 -18.03
N PRO A 119 5.03 -6.93 -18.09
CA PRO A 119 5.88 -7.23 -19.26
C PRO A 119 6.04 -8.73 -19.52
N LYS A 120 5.84 -9.57 -18.49
CA LYS A 120 5.95 -11.04 -18.59
C LYS A 120 4.66 -11.70 -19.09
N SER A 121 3.55 -10.98 -19.21
CA SER A 121 2.26 -11.57 -19.63
C SER A 121 2.35 -12.22 -21.00
N LEU A 122 3.04 -11.59 -21.95
CA LEU A 122 3.15 -12.13 -23.30
C LEU A 122 3.86 -13.49 -23.30
N ALA A 123 5.01 -13.59 -22.63
CA ALA A 123 5.75 -14.85 -22.50
C ALA A 123 4.94 -15.91 -21.74
N LYS A 124 4.16 -15.53 -20.72
CA LYS A 124 3.31 -16.47 -19.98
C LYS A 124 2.14 -17.02 -20.81
N LEU A 125 1.61 -16.22 -21.74
CA LEU A 125 0.46 -16.60 -22.56
C LEU A 125 0.86 -17.34 -23.84
N PHE A 126 2.02 -17.03 -24.40
CA PHE A 126 2.44 -17.50 -25.73
C PHE A 126 3.84 -18.12 -25.76
N GLY A 127 4.56 -18.16 -24.64
CA GLY A 127 5.83 -18.89 -24.55
C GLY A 127 5.57 -20.39 -24.62
N ALA A 128 6.45 -21.11 -25.32
CA ALA A 128 6.51 -22.56 -25.16
C ALA A 128 6.97 -22.89 -23.74
N ASP A 129 6.43 -23.96 -23.16
CA ASP A 129 6.78 -24.45 -21.83
C ASP A 129 8.29 -24.68 -21.65
#